data_AF-A0A2R6HPB2-F1
#
_entry.id   AF-A0A2R6HPB2-F1
#
_cell.length_a   1.000
_cell.length_b   1.000
_cell.length_c   1.000
_cell.angle_alpha   90.00
_cell.angle_beta   90.00
_cell.angle_gamma   90.00
#
_symmetry.space_group_name_H-M   'P 1'
#
loop_
_entity.id
_entity.type
_entity.pdbx_description
1 polymer ?
#
loop_
_entity_poly.entity_id
_entity_poly.type
_entity_poly.pdbx_seq_one_letter_code
_entity_poly.pdbx_strand_id
1 'polypeptide(L)' 'MTALPVSDGAVDVVLAECVLCLADDLDAALAETDRVLAPDGRLALSDVVVEGDVPDLPDPIARALCLTGSRERRSL' A
#
# COMPACT_ATOMS: atom_id res chain seq x y z
N MET A 1 -12.56 2.16 -1.75
CA MET A 1 -13.20 2.21 -0.42
C MET A 1 -12.12 2.65 0.55
N THR A 2 -12.22 3.84 1.14
CA THR A 2 -11.11 4.42 1.93
C THR A 2 -11.32 4.40 3.44
N ALA A 3 -12.49 3.94 3.93
CA ALA A 3 -12.75 3.79 5.36
C ALA A 3 -12.86 2.30 5.73
N LEU A 4 -11.92 1.83 6.55
CA LEU A 4 -11.93 0.53 7.19
C LEU A 4 -13.01 0.50 8.28
N PRO A 5 -13.75 -0.60 8.43
CA PRO A 5 -14.74 -0.77 9.51
C PRO A 5 -14.04 -1.10 10.84
N VAL A 6 -13.07 -0.28 11.22
CA VAL A 6 -12.19 -0.43 12.39
C VAL A 6 -12.16 0.89 13.15
N SER A 7 -12.23 0.84 14.47
CA SER A 7 -12.18 2.05 15.30
C SER A 7 -10.79 2.70 15.29
N ASP A 8 -10.74 3.99 15.62
CA ASP A 8 -9.49 4.73 15.78
C ASP A 8 -8.62 4.06 16.87
N GLY A 9 -7.31 3.94 16.63
CA GLY A 9 -6.36 3.44 17.62
C GLY A 9 -6.58 1.99 18.08
N ALA A 10 -7.29 1.17 17.29
CA ALA A 10 -7.76 -0.13 17.72
C ALA A 10 -6.79 -1.30 17.42
N VAL A 11 -5.77 -1.09 16.58
CA VAL A 11 -4.83 -2.16 16.20
C VAL A 11 -3.38 -1.77 16.46
N ASP A 12 -2.59 -2.72 16.95
CA ASP A 12 -1.15 -2.52 17.16
C ASP A 12 -0.36 -2.55 15.84
N VAL A 13 -0.84 -3.33 14.87
CA VAL A 13 -0.18 -3.54 13.58
C VAL A 13 -1.19 -3.54 12.45
N VAL A 14 -0.87 -2.81 11.39
CA VAL A 14 -1.48 -2.97 10.07
C VAL A 14 -0.47 -3.68 9.19
N LEU A 15 -0.84 -4.83 8.64
CA LEU A 15 -0.06 -5.52 7.62
C LEU A 15 -0.61 -5.15 6.24
N ALA A 16 0.23 -4.53 5.42
CA ALA A 16 -0.06 -4.29 4.02
C ALA A 16 0.92 -5.09 3.17
N GLU A 17 0.41 -6.13 2.50
CA GLU A 17 1.19 -7.00 1.62
C GLU A 17 0.70 -6.83 0.19
N CYS A 18 1.54 -6.29 -0.69
CA CYS A 18 1.28 -6.17 -2.13
C CYS A 18 -0.06 -5.48 -2.47
N VAL A 19 -0.42 -4.44 -1.72
CA VAL A 19 -1.71 -3.75 -1.89
C VAL A 19 -1.62 -2.22 -1.93
N LEU A 20 -0.60 -1.59 -1.35
CA LEU A 20 -0.52 -0.13 -1.33
C LEU A 20 -0.16 0.44 -2.70
N CYS A 21 0.66 -0.24 -3.50
CA CYS A 21 0.91 0.14 -4.90
C CYS A 21 -0.36 0.14 -5.77
N LEU A 22 -1.38 -0.63 -5.38
CA LEU A 22 -2.66 -0.73 -6.08
C LEU A 22 -3.74 0.19 -5.50
N ALA A 23 -3.41 1.00 -4.50
CA ALA A 23 -4.34 1.97 -3.95
C ALA A 23 -4.66 3.06 -5.00
N ASP A 24 -5.95 3.27 -5.27
CA ASP A 24 -6.41 4.36 -6.15
C ASP A 24 -5.99 5.74 -5.59
N ASP A 25 -5.90 5.85 -4.26
CA ASP A 25 -5.43 7.02 -3.52
C ASP A 25 -4.55 6.54 -2.35
N LEU A 26 -3.23 6.64 -2.54
CA LEU A 26 -2.24 6.21 -1.55
C LEU A 26 -2.31 7.06 -0.27
N ASP A 27 -2.51 8.37 -0.40
CA ASP A 27 -2.51 9.27 0.75
C ASP A 27 -3.73 8.99 1.64
N ALA A 28 -4.90 8.76 1.03
CA ALA A 28 -6.09 8.34 1.77
C ALA A 28 -5.90 6.97 2.46
N ALA A 29 -5.25 6.00 1.79
CA ALA A 29 -4.98 4.69 2.38
C ALA A 29 -3.99 4.76 3.56
N LEU A 30 -2.96 5.60 3.46
CA LEU A 30 -2.00 5.83 4.54
C LEU A 30 -2.63 6.59 5.71
N ALA A 31 -3.46 7.59 5.44
CA ALA A 31 -4.21 8.31 6.49
C ALA A 31 -5.15 7.37 7.25
N GLU A 32 -5.82 6.46 6.55
CA GLU A 32 -6.69 5.47 7.18
C GLU A 32 -5.90 4.42 7.98
N THR A 33 -4.72 4.03 7.48
CA THR A 33 -3.78 3.17 8.21
C THR A 33 -3.34 3.82 9.52
N ASP A 34 -2.97 5.10 9.48
CA ASP A 34 -2.61 5.87 10.66
C ASP A 34 -3.77 5.99 11.65
N ARG A 35 -4.99 6.27 11.17
CA ARG A 35 -6.20 6.37 12.00
C ARG A 35 -6.44 5.13 12.86
N VAL A 36 -6.31 3.94 12.28
CA VAL A 36 -6.63 2.68 12.97
C VAL A 36 -5.51 2.21 13.90
N LEU A 37 -4.28 2.67 13.70
CA LEU A 37 -3.13 2.29 14.51
C LEU A 37 -3.21 2.91 15.91
N ALA A 38 -3.01 2.08 16.94
CA ALA A 38 -2.83 2.52 18.31
C ALA A 38 -1.60 3.45 18.43
N PRO A 39 -1.48 4.26 19.50
CA PRO A 39 -0.23 4.94 19.81
C PRO A 39 0.94 3.96 19.80
N ASP A 40 2.04 4.33 19.12
CA ASP A 40 3.22 3.47 18.88
C ASP A 40 2.99 2.21 18.02
N GLY A 41 1.80 2.09 17.40
CA GLY A 41 1.48 1.05 16.43
C GLY A 41 2.36 1.13 15.18
N ARG A 42 2.40 0.04 14.41
CA ARG A 42 3.30 -0.09 13.25
C ARG A 42 2.56 -0.52 11.98
N LEU A 43 2.90 0.13 10.88
CA LEU A 43 2.65 -0.41 9.54
C LEU A 43 3.77 -1.39 9.18
N ALA A 44 3.42 -2.67 9.04
CA ALA A 44 4.26 -3.68 8.41
C ALA A 44 3.93 -3.71 6.91
N LEU A 45 4.85 -3.19 6.08
CA LEU A 45 4.67 -3.06 4.64
C LEU A 45 5.62 -3.99 3.88
N SER A 46 5.06 -4.73 2.94
CA SER A 46 5.79 -5.39 1.87
C SER A 46 5.07 -5.10 0.56
N ASP A 47 5.83 -4.62 -0.42
CA ASP A 47 5.29 -4.23 -1.72
C ASP A 47 6.35 -4.38 -2.82
N VAL A 48 5.90 -4.32 -4.07
CA VAL A 48 6.77 -4.41 -5.25
C VAL A 48 7.32 -3.02 -5.59
N VAL A 49 8.64 -2.97 -5.73
CA VAL A 49 9.36 -1.82 -6.26
C VAL A 49 10.06 -2.20 -7.55
N VAL A 50 10.17 -1.25 -8.46
CA VAL A 50 10.81 -1.44 -9.76
C VAL A 50 12.06 -0.57 -9.83
N GLU A 51 13.14 -1.14 -10.37
CA GLU A 51 14.36 -0.40 -10.71
C GLU A 51 14.38 -0.22 -12.23
N GLY A 52 14.28 1.03 -12.70
CA GLY A 52 14.10 1.32 -14.13
C GLY A 52 12.65 1.17 -14.59
N ASP A 53 12.46 0.69 -15.82
CA ASP A 53 11.13 0.65 -16.45
C ASP A 53 10.37 -0.64 -16.12
N VAL A 54 9.05 -0.52 -15.95
CA VAL A 54 8.15 -1.67 -15.88
C VAL A 54 8.12 -2.36 -17.27
N PRO A 55 8.26 -3.69 -17.35
CA PRO A 55 8.16 -4.39 -18.64
C PRO A 55 6.80 -4.16 -19.30
N ASP A 56 6.78 -4.08 -20.63
CA ASP A 56 5.54 -3.97 -21.41
C ASP A 56 4.70 -5.24 -21.27
N LEU A 57 3.70 -5.17 -20.39
CA LEU A 57 2.79 -6.25 -20.04
C LEU A 57 1.35 -5.76 -20.22
N PRO A 58 0.41 -6.64 -20.61
CA PRO A 58 -1.01 -6.31 -20.58
C PRO A 58 -1.43 -5.84 -19.18
N ASP A 59 -2.23 -4.77 -19.11
CA ASP A 59 -2.68 -4.16 -17.85
C ASP A 59 -3.19 -5.16 -16.79
N PRO A 60 -3.99 -6.19 -17.14
CA PRO A 60 -4.44 -7.18 -16.15
C PRO A 60 -3.28 -7.96 -15.51
N ILE A 61 -2.21 -8.22 -16.28
CA ILE A 61 -1.02 -8.93 -15.80
C ILE A 61 -0.17 -7.99 -14.95
N ALA A 62 0.06 -6.76 -15.41
CA ALA A 62 0.80 -5.75 -14.63
C ALA A 62 0.14 -5.50 -13.26
N ARG A 63 -1.20 -5.43 -13.23
CA ARG A 63 -1.96 -5.26 -11.99
C ARG A 63 -1.87 -6.49 -11.08
N ALA A 64 -2.00 -7.70 -11.64
CA ALA A 64 -1.90 -8.94 -10.87
C ALA A 64 -0.51 -9.14 -10.23
N LEU A 65 0.53 -8.56 -10.83
CA LEU A 65 1.91 -8.62 -10.35
C LEU A 65 2.33 -7.40 -9.50
N CYS A 66 1.40 -6.52 -9.12
CA CYS A 66 1.69 -5.31 -8.35
C CYS A 66 2.70 -4.36 -9.03
N LEU A 67 2.76 -4.41 -10.37
CA LEU A 67 3.60 -3.52 -11.17
C LEU A 67 2.87 -2.22 -11.50
N THR A 68 1.54 -2.23 -11.57
CA THR A 68 0.72 -1.02 -11.67
C THR A 68 0.91 -0.17 -10.43
N GLY A 69 1.29 1.10 -10.60
CA GLY A 69 1.51 2.03 -9.49
C GLY A 69 2.77 1.73 -8.65
N SER A 70 3.60 0.79 -9.08
CA SER A 70 4.91 0.50 -8.46
C SER A 70 5.82 1.73 -8.50
N ARG A 71 6.75 1.78 -7.54
CA ARG A 71 7.65 2.93 -7.31
C ARG A 71 9.09 2.45 -7.24
N GLU A 72 10.03 3.38 -7.44
CA GLU A 72 11.43 3.09 -7.15
C GLU A 72 11.64 3.04 -5.62
N ARG A 73 12.55 2.18 -5.16
CA ARG A 73 12.89 2.09 -3.74
C ARG A 73 13.40 3.41 -3.14
N ARG A 74 13.98 4.28 -3.97
CA ARG A 74 14.54 5.57 -3.53
C ARG A 74 13.48 6.66 -3.31
N SER A 75 12.26 6.45 -3.81
CA SER A 75 11.16 7.40 -3.72
C SER A 75 10.06 6.97 -2.74
N LEU A 76 10.35 5.94 -1.94
CA LEU A 76 9.64 5.59 -0.70
C LEU A 76 10.28 6.32 0.48
#